data_AF-A0A8S3FVP5-F1
#
_entry.id   AF-A0A8S3FVP5-F1
#
_cell.length_a   1.000
_cell.length_b   1.000
_cell.length_c   1.000
_cell.angle_alpha   90.00
_cell.angle_beta   90.00
_cell.angle_gamma   90.00
#
_symmetry.space_group_name_H-M   'P 1'
#
loop_
_entity.id
_entity.type
_entity.pdbx_description
1 polymer ?
#
loop_
_entity_poly.entity_id
_entity_poly.type
_entity_poly.pdbx_seq_one_letter_code
_entity_poly.pdbx_strand_id
1 'polypeptide(L)'
;MTDRILKAYATVSNLDGIEAKLRYLKVWQSLPEYGISTFVVKFNDSNKKEELFGISSNRLLRMTMTGETIKAWWISRMRSWNVNWQNKLLNIEFDGETIEFLPLYDTNSKCIHEFIGAYIFLAMRSTAKLSDNDDPLKKETLFQRLTAAYT
;
A
#
# COMPACT_ATOMS: atom_id res chain seq x y z
N MET A 1 -31.07 8.00 -16.92
CA MET A 1 -29.62 7.65 -16.88
C MET A 1 -28.89 8.23 -18.08
N THR A 2 -29.43 8.09 -19.29
CA THR A 2 -28.91 8.63 -20.56
C THR A 2 -28.53 10.12 -20.51
N ASP A 3 -29.41 10.99 -20.01
CA ASP A 3 -29.14 12.43 -19.95
C ASP A 3 -27.93 12.81 -19.07
N ARG A 4 -27.70 12.05 -17.99
CA ARG A 4 -26.54 12.27 -17.10
C ARG A 4 -25.24 11.93 -17.82
N ILE A 5 -25.25 10.86 -18.61
CA ILE A 5 -24.10 10.41 -19.40
C ILE A 5 -23.80 11.42 -20.51
N LEU A 6 -24.83 11.88 -21.24
CA LEU A 6 -24.65 12.87 -22.31
C LEU A 6 -24.11 14.21 -21.79
N LYS A 7 -24.58 14.68 -20.63
CA LYS A 7 -24.02 15.88 -19.97
C LYS A 7 -22.56 15.69 -19.57
N ALA A 8 -22.19 14.54 -19.02
CA ALA A 8 -20.80 14.24 -18.67
C ALA A 8 -19.91 14.12 -19.93
N TYR A 9 -20.42 13.49 -20.99
CA TYR A 9 -19.72 13.34 -22.27
C TYR A 9 -19.37 14.71 -22.89
N ALA A 10 -20.29 15.68 -22.83
CA ALA A 10 -20.04 17.03 -23.33
C ALA A 10 -18.82 17.72 -22.67
N THR A 11 -18.40 17.28 -21.47
CA THR A 11 -17.22 17.82 -20.77
C THR A 11 -15.88 17.19 -21.19
N VAL A 12 -15.94 16.12 -21.99
CA VAL A 12 -14.77 15.33 -22.44
C VAL A 12 -14.75 15.09 -23.94
N SER A 13 -15.77 15.57 -24.69
CA SER A 13 -15.96 15.28 -26.11
C SER A 13 -14.89 15.86 -27.02
N ASN A 14 -14.08 16.80 -26.52
CA ASN A 14 -12.97 17.43 -27.23
C ASN A 14 -11.61 16.76 -26.96
N LEU A 15 -11.55 15.76 -26.09
CA LEU A 15 -10.32 15.04 -25.78
C LEU A 15 -10.01 13.98 -26.84
N ASP A 16 -8.73 13.79 -27.14
CA ASP A 16 -8.31 12.64 -27.94
C ASP A 16 -8.38 11.32 -27.14
N GLY A 17 -8.11 10.19 -27.82
CA GLY A 17 -8.20 8.87 -27.20
C GLY A 17 -7.21 8.64 -26.05
N ILE A 18 -6.04 9.28 -26.06
CA ILE A 18 -5.03 9.15 -25.00
C ILE A 18 -5.39 10.06 -23.82
N GLU A 19 -5.75 11.31 -24.10
CA GLU A 19 -6.20 12.28 -23.10
C GLU A 19 -7.43 11.80 -22.34
N ALA A 20 -8.40 11.20 -23.05
CA ALA A 20 -9.58 10.62 -22.43
C ALA A 20 -9.21 9.47 -21.45
N LYS A 21 -8.29 8.58 -21.85
CA LYS A 21 -7.78 7.50 -20.98
C LYS A 21 -7.02 8.05 -19.77
N LEU A 22 -6.16 9.04 -19.96
CA LEU A 22 -5.42 9.69 -18.88
C LEU A 22 -6.37 10.41 -17.90
N ARG A 23 -7.41 11.08 -18.41
CA ARG A 23 -8.42 11.73 -17.57
C ARG A 23 -9.22 10.70 -16.76
N TYR A 24 -9.59 9.58 -17.38
CA TYR A 24 -10.23 8.48 -16.67
C TYR A 24 -9.36 7.96 -15.52
N LEU A 25 -8.07 7.70 -15.78
CA LEU A 25 -7.12 7.26 -14.76
C LEU A 25 -6.98 8.29 -13.63
N LYS A 26 -6.88 9.59 -13.94
CA LYS A 26 -6.81 10.65 -12.91
C LYS A 26 -8.05 10.70 -12.03
N VAL A 27 -9.24 10.55 -12.62
CA VAL A 27 -10.49 10.50 -11.86
C VAL A 27 -10.52 9.26 -10.97
N TRP A 28 -10.16 8.09 -11.50
CA TRP A 28 -10.05 6.87 -10.70
C TRP A 28 -9.06 7.00 -9.54
N GLN A 29 -7.89 7.62 -9.79
CA GLN A 29 -6.86 7.90 -8.79
C GLN A 29 -7.28 8.88 -7.70
N SER A 30 -8.26 9.75 -7.99
CA SER A 30 -8.80 10.72 -7.04
C SER A 30 -9.81 10.13 -6.05
N LEU A 31 -10.22 8.87 -6.24
CA LEU A 31 -11.16 8.22 -5.33
C LEU A 31 -10.51 7.99 -3.94
N PRO A 32 -11.26 8.14 -2.84
CA PRO A 32 -10.71 8.03 -1.48
C PRO A 32 -10.01 6.70 -1.18
N GLU A 33 -10.52 5.61 -1.75
CA GLU A 33 -10.05 4.24 -1.51
C GLU A 33 -9.04 3.77 -2.57
N TYR A 34 -8.67 4.65 -3.51
CA TYR A 34 -7.74 4.30 -4.57
C TYR A 34 -6.38 3.85 -4.00
N GLY A 35 -5.87 2.75 -4.54
CA GLY A 35 -4.51 2.29 -4.26
C GLY A 35 -4.31 1.73 -2.85
N ILE A 36 -5.39 1.29 -2.19
CA ILE A 36 -5.32 0.59 -0.90
C ILE A 36 -5.46 -0.91 -1.13
N SER A 37 -4.43 -1.67 -0.79
CA SER A 37 -4.48 -3.14 -0.75
C SER A 37 -4.79 -3.59 0.68
N THR A 38 -5.86 -4.36 0.88
CA THR A 38 -6.35 -4.74 2.20
C THR A 38 -6.09 -6.22 2.50
N PHE A 39 -5.77 -6.50 3.76
CA PHE A 39 -5.48 -7.83 4.26
C PHE A 39 -6.25 -8.06 5.55
N VAL A 40 -6.85 -9.23 5.73
CA VAL A 40 -7.54 -9.56 6.99
C VAL A 40 -6.51 -9.99 8.02
N VAL A 41 -6.48 -9.28 9.15
CA VAL A 41 -5.50 -9.47 10.21
C VAL A 41 -6.16 -9.45 11.58
N LYS A 42 -5.40 -9.86 12.58
CA LYS A 42 -5.71 -9.70 13.99
C LYS A 42 -4.57 -8.94 14.65
N PHE A 43 -4.84 -7.69 15.06
CA PHE A 43 -3.89 -6.91 15.85
C PHE A 43 -3.75 -7.51 17.25
N ASN A 44 -2.56 -7.42 17.82
CA ASN A 44 -2.26 -7.99 19.14
C ASN A 44 -3.07 -7.30 20.26
N ASP A 45 -3.35 -6.01 20.09
CA ASP A 45 -4.19 -5.21 20.97
C ASP A 45 -5.70 -5.35 20.70
N SER A 46 -6.09 -6.05 19.63
CA SER A 46 -7.50 -6.26 19.33
C SER A 46 -8.03 -7.33 20.30
N ASN A 47 -9.20 -7.07 20.89
CA ASN A 47 -9.86 -8.01 21.80
C ASN A 47 -10.46 -9.21 21.02
N LYS A 48 -9.59 -9.97 20.35
CA LYS A 48 -9.87 -11.08 19.42
C LYS A 48 -10.72 -10.70 18.19
N LYS A 49 -10.78 -9.42 17.81
CA LYS A 49 -11.53 -8.96 16.64
C LYS A 49 -10.68 -9.03 15.38
N GLU A 50 -11.30 -9.49 14.30
CA GLU A 50 -10.73 -9.39 12.95
C GLU A 50 -10.85 -7.95 12.45
N GLU A 51 -9.80 -7.47 11.81
CA GLU A 51 -9.68 -6.12 11.27
C GLU A 51 -8.95 -6.16 9.93
N LEU A 52 -8.98 -5.06 9.19
CA LEU A 52 -8.27 -4.93 7.93
C LEU A 52 -6.98 -4.14 8.14
N PHE A 53 -5.88 -4.68 7.62
CA PHE A 53 -4.63 -3.95 7.42
C PHE A 53 -4.56 -3.48 5.97
N GLY A 54 -4.64 -2.17 5.76
CA GLY A 54 -4.52 -1.54 4.46
C GLY A 54 -3.10 -1.06 4.19
N ILE A 55 -2.61 -1.26 2.98
CA ILE A 55 -1.32 -0.75 2.51
C ILE A 55 -1.58 0.14 1.30
N SER A 56 -1.11 1.38 1.36
CA SER A 56 -1.13 2.34 0.27
C SER A 56 0.27 2.81 -0.07
N SER A 57 0.43 3.63 -1.10
CA SER A 57 1.73 4.11 -1.57
C SER A 57 2.57 4.84 -0.51
N ASN A 58 1.93 5.48 0.48
CA ASN A 58 2.62 6.27 1.50
C ASN A 58 2.13 6.02 2.93
N ARG A 59 1.08 5.22 3.12
CA ARG A 59 0.46 4.98 4.43
C ARG A 59 0.14 3.50 4.62
N LEU A 60 0.29 3.06 5.87
CA LEU A 60 -0.31 1.83 6.40
C LEU A 60 -1.58 2.20 7.17
N LEU A 61 -2.61 1.37 7.09
CA LEU A 61 -3.94 1.67 7.60
C LEU A 61 -4.42 0.51 8.47
N ARG A 62 -5.00 0.83 9.61
CA ARG A 62 -5.86 -0.08 10.37
C ARG A 62 -7.29 0.32 10.11
N MET A 63 -8.08 -0.63 9.63
CA MET A 63 -9.42 -0.39 9.14
C MET A 63 -10.38 -1.41 9.76
N THR A 64 -11.65 -1.01 9.92
CA THR A 64 -12.72 -1.94 10.30
C THR A 64 -12.97 -2.93 9.16
N MET A 65 -13.68 -4.02 9.45
CA MET A 65 -14.16 -4.95 8.41
C MET A 65 -15.15 -4.30 7.42
N THR A 66 -15.71 -3.13 7.73
CA THR A 66 -16.56 -2.35 6.82
C THR A 66 -15.77 -1.42 5.89
N GLY A 67 -14.44 -1.34 6.05
CA GLY A 67 -13.56 -0.49 5.25
C GLY A 67 -13.34 0.92 5.82
N GLU A 68 -13.86 1.23 7.01
CA GLU A 68 -13.62 2.54 7.64
C GLU A 68 -12.22 2.58 8.26
N THR A 69 -11.48 3.67 8.02
CA THR A 69 -10.14 3.82 8.59
C THR A 69 -10.21 4.20 10.07
N ILE A 70 -9.64 3.36 10.93
CA ILE A 70 -9.51 3.58 12.37
C ILE A 70 -8.25 4.41 12.65
N LYS A 71 -7.13 4.00 12.05
CA LYS A 71 -5.82 4.65 12.25
C LYS A 71 -4.96 4.54 11.00
N ALA A 72 -4.11 5.53 10.79
CA ALA A 72 -3.20 5.60 9.65
C ALA A 72 -1.79 5.96 10.10
N TRP A 73 -0.80 5.25 9.57
CA TRP A 73 0.62 5.47 9.82
C TRP A 73 1.33 5.86 8.53
N TRP A 74 2.17 6.89 8.59
CA TRP A 74 2.99 7.29 7.46
C TRP A 74 4.20 6.38 7.33
N ILE A 75 4.41 5.81 6.14
CA ILE A 75 5.59 4.95 5.85
C ILE A 75 6.89 5.74 6.08
N SER A 76 6.88 7.07 5.89
CA SER A 76 8.03 7.93 6.14
C SER A 76 8.47 8.01 7.62
N ARG A 77 7.59 7.66 8.57
CA ARG A 77 7.88 7.61 10.02
C ARG A 77 8.19 6.20 10.52
N MET A 78 8.23 5.23 9.61
CA MET A 78 8.57 3.84 9.94
C MET A 78 10.08 3.71 10.11
N ARG A 79 10.50 3.07 11.18
CA ARG A 79 11.91 2.78 11.48
C ARG A 79 12.31 1.42 10.95
N SER A 80 11.48 0.41 11.19
CA SER A 80 11.75 -0.96 10.81
C SER A 80 10.43 -1.73 10.66
N TRP A 81 10.47 -2.83 9.89
CA TRP A 81 9.45 -3.86 9.95
C TRP A 81 10.13 -5.23 9.98
N ASN A 82 9.54 -6.16 10.72
CA ASN A 82 10.04 -7.50 10.88
C ASN A 82 8.89 -8.50 10.78
N VAL A 83 9.18 -9.67 10.22
CA VAL A 83 8.26 -10.81 10.22
C VAL A 83 8.93 -11.95 10.95
N ASN A 84 8.31 -12.41 12.03
CA ASN A 84 8.68 -13.67 12.65
C ASN A 84 7.99 -14.80 11.88
N TRP A 85 8.76 -15.52 11.07
CA TRP A 85 8.24 -16.56 10.17
C TRP A 85 7.69 -17.78 10.91
N GLN A 86 8.15 -18.06 12.13
CA GLN A 86 7.72 -19.23 12.89
C GLN A 86 6.27 -19.11 13.37
N ASN A 87 5.88 -17.91 13.81
CA ASN A 87 4.54 -17.60 14.31
C ASN A 87 3.75 -16.65 13.39
N LYS A 88 4.31 -16.29 12.23
CA LYS A 88 3.75 -15.38 11.21
C LYS A 88 3.43 -13.98 11.75
N LEU A 89 4.03 -13.58 12.87
CA LEU A 89 3.77 -12.28 13.50
C LEU A 89 4.52 -11.19 12.74
N LEU A 90 3.80 -10.15 12.32
CA LEU A 90 4.42 -8.94 11.79
C LEU A 90 4.52 -7.91 12.91
N ASN A 91 5.70 -7.30 13.02
CA ASN A 91 5.99 -6.20 13.92
C ASN A 91 6.51 -5.03 13.09
N ILE A 92 5.90 -3.85 13.24
CA ILE A 92 6.30 -2.64 12.54
C ILE A 92 6.53 -1.55 13.57
N GLU A 93 7.74 -0.98 13.56
CA GLU A 93 8.17 0.06 14.49
C GLU A 93 8.09 1.43 13.81
N PHE A 94 7.39 2.36 14.45
CA PHE A 94 7.32 3.77 14.10
C PHE A 94 7.96 4.63 15.19
N ASP A 95 8.08 5.93 14.94
CA ASP A 95 8.49 6.89 15.95
C ASP A 95 7.50 6.95 17.13
N GLY A 96 7.79 6.19 18.20
CA GLY A 96 7.04 6.22 19.47
C GLY A 96 5.90 5.21 19.58
N GLU A 97 5.72 4.34 18.59
CA GLU A 97 4.75 3.24 18.65
C GLU A 97 5.20 2.02 17.86
N THR A 98 4.77 0.84 18.30
CA THR A 98 4.98 -0.42 17.60
C THR A 98 3.63 -1.06 17.35
N ILE A 99 3.40 -1.52 16.12
CA ILE A 99 2.21 -2.28 15.77
C ILE A 99 2.58 -3.74 15.56
N GLU A 100 1.75 -4.62 16.10
CA GLU A 100 1.91 -6.06 15.96
C GLU A 100 0.60 -6.68 15.52
N PHE A 101 0.66 -7.55 14.52
CA PHE A 101 -0.53 -8.25 14.03
C PHE A 101 -0.18 -9.59 13.39
N LEU A 102 -1.18 -10.46 13.41
CA LEU A 102 -1.16 -11.78 12.77
C LEU A 102 -2.06 -11.74 11.53
N PRO A 103 -1.56 -12.09 10.34
CA PRO A 103 -2.42 -12.33 9.19
C PRO A 103 -3.38 -13.50 9.46
N LEU A 104 -4.62 -13.37 9.00
CA LEU A 104 -5.64 -14.41 9.13
C LEU A 104 -5.88 -15.13 7.79
N TYR A 105 -6.47 -16.33 7.89
CA TYR A 105 -6.76 -17.19 6.73
C TYR A 105 -5.50 -17.55 5.93
N ASP A 106 -5.63 -17.70 4.61
CA ASP A 106 -4.50 -17.96 3.69
C ASP A 106 -3.68 -16.70 3.37
N THR A 107 -3.87 -15.61 4.12
CA THR A 107 -3.08 -14.39 3.93
C THR A 107 -1.63 -14.66 4.34
N ASN A 108 -0.73 -14.62 3.37
CA ASN A 108 0.68 -14.90 3.61
C ASN A 108 1.39 -13.66 4.17
N SER A 109 2.03 -13.79 5.34
CA SER A 109 2.89 -12.74 5.92
C SER A 109 4.00 -12.31 4.95
N LYS A 110 4.43 -13.21 4.06
CA LYS A 110 5.36 -12.91 2.96
C LYS A 110 4.79 -11.88 1.99
N CYS A 111 3.51 -11.98 1.62
CA CYS A 111 2.89 -11.00 0.72
C CYS A 111 2.84 -9.62 1.37
N ILE A 112 2.47 -9.54 2.65
CA ILE A 112 2.44 -8.25 3.37
C ILE A 112 3.85 -7.65 3.47
N HIS A 113 4.87 -8.47 3.77
CA HIS A 113 6.28 -8.07 3.75
C HIS A 113 6.72 -7.51 2.39
N GLU A 114 6.43 -8.25 1.32
CA GLU A 114 6.74 -7.85 -0.06
C GLU A 114 6.06 -6.54 -0.45
N PHE A 115 4.79 -6.35 -0.09
CA PHE A 115 4.04 -5.12 -0.35
C PHE A 115 4.68 -3.91 0.35
N ILE A 116 5.02 -4.03 1.63
CA ILE A 116 5.68 -2.97 2.39
C ILE A 116 7.03 -2.64 1.74
N GLY A 117 7.86 -3.64 1.48
CA GLY A 117 9.18 -3.46 0.86
C GLY A 117 9.12 -2.83 -0.53
N ALA A 118 8.16 -3.26 -1.36
CA ALA A 118 7.96 -2.74 -2.70
C ALA A 118 7.52 -1.27 -2.70
N TYR A 119 6.60 -0.88 -1.81
CA TYR A 119 6.20 0.52 -1.70
C TYR A 119 7.31 1.42 -1.18
N ILE A 120 8.11 0.96 -0.22
CA ILE A 120 9.32 1.67 0.21
C ILE A 120 10.29 1.86 -0.97
N PHE A 121 10.54 0.80 -1.74
CA PHE A 121 11.41 0.86 -2.91
C PHE A 121 10.90 1.86 -3.96
N LEU A 122 9.61 1.83 -4.28
CA LEU A 122 8.98 2.78 -5.20
C LEU A 122 9.06 4.22 -4.70
N ALA A 123 8.83 4.43 -3.39
CA ALA A 123 9.00 5.74 -2.78
C ALA A 123 10.45 6.24 -2.87
N MET A 124 11.45 5.36 -2.71
CA MET A 124 12.86 5.73 -2.86
C MET A 124 13.19 6.18 -4.29
N ARG A 125 12.62 5.55 -5.32
CA ARG A 125 12.78 5.98 -6.73
C ARG A 125 12.22 7.37 -7.01
N SER A 126 11.19 7.78 -6.26
CA SER A 126 10.62 9.14 -6.37
C SER A 126 11.42 10.20 -5.61
N THR A 127 12.43 9.79 -4.84
CA THR A 127 13.32 10.69 -4.10
C THR A 127 14.72 10.70 -4.71
N ALA A 128 15.53 11.73 -4.43
CA ALA A 128 16.92 11.81 -4.88
C ALA A 128 17.83 10.67 -4.37
N LYS A 129 17.33 9.75 -3.52
CA LYS A 129 18.06 8.59 -3.00
C LYS A 129 18.26 7.47 -4.02
N LEU A 130 17.39 7.37 -5.04
CA LEU A 130 17.53 6.47 -6.17
C LEU A 130 17.21 7.26 -7.45
N SER A 131 18.23 7.55 -8.24
CA SER A 131 18.10 8.22 -9.53
C SER A 131 17.76 7.22 -10.63
N ASP A 132 17.06 7.65 -11.68
CA ASP A 132 16.84 6.82 -12.87
C ASP A 132 18.16 6.39 -13.54
N ASN A 133 19.24 7.16 -13.33
CA ASN A 133 20.58 6.85 -13.84
C ASN A 133 21.38 5.88 -12.96
N ASP A 134 20.88 5.49 -11.78
CA ASP A 134 21.57 4.51 -10.93
C ASP A 134 21.62 3.14 -11.60
N ASP A 135 22.73 2.44 -11.38
CA ASP A 135 23.04 1.09 -11.87
C ASP A 135 21.86 0.12 -11.64
N PRO A 136 21.33 -0.51 -12.71
CA PRO A 136 20.25 -1.49 -12.62
C PRO A 136 20.50 -2.61 -11.60
N LEU A 137 21.74 -3.09 -11.48
CA LEU A 137 22.08 -4.17 -10.55
C LEU A 137 21.93 -3.73 -9.08
N LYS A 138 22.26 -2.46 -8.78
CA LYS A 138 22.07 -1.90 -7.44
C LYS A 138 20.60 -1.76 -7.09
N LYS A 139 19.76 -1.36 -8.06
CA LYS A 139 18.30 -1.27 -7.90
C LYS A 139 17.69 -2.64 -7.64
N GLU A 140 18.10 -3.64 -8.40
CA GLU A 140 17.66 -5.02 -8.21
C GLU A 140 18.08 -5.56 -6.84
N THR A 141 19.35 -5.40 -6.46
CA THR A 141 19.87 -5.84 -5.15
C THR A 141 19.11 -5.18 -4.01
N LEU A 142 18.82 -3.88 -4.11
CA LEU A 142 18.04 -3.17 -3.10
C LEU A 142 16.60 -3.67 -3.04
N PHE A 143 15.96 -3.88 -4.20
CA PHE A 143 14.60 -4.42 -4.25
C PHE A 143 14.56 -5.79 -3.59
N GLN A 144 15.46 -6.71 -3.95
CA GLN A 144 15.58 -8.02 -3.33
C GLN A 144 15.80 -7.91 -1.81
N ARG A 145 16.65 -6.99 -1.34
CA ARG A 145 16.87 -6.80 0.10
C ARG A 145 15.60 -6.34 0.84
N LEU A 146 14.73 -5.56 0.18
CA LEU A 146 13.50 -5.04 0.78
C LEU A 146 12.33 -6.02 0.65
N THR A 147 12.31 -6.90 -0.35
CA THR A 147 11.16 -7.78 -0.63
C THR A 147 11.42 -9.26 -0.37
N ALA A 148 12.68 -9.70 -0.37
CA ALA A 148 13.00 -11.07 0.01
C ALA A 148 12.70 -11.25 1.50
N ALA A 149 11.85 -12.22 1.80
CA ALA A 149 11.85 -12.87 3.10
C ALA A 149 13.20 -13.58 3.22
N TYR A 150 14.00 -13.30 4.27
CA TYR A 150 15.22 -14.07 4.54
C TYR A 150 14.89 -15.57 4.44
N THR A 151 15.42 -16.23 3.40
CA THR A 151 15.42 -17.69 3.27
C THR A 151 16.50 -18.30 4.12
#